data_AF-A0A9E7B0G7-F1
#
_entry.id   AF-A0A9E7B0G7-F1
#
_cell.length_a   1.000
_cell.length_b   1.000
_cell.length_c   1.000
_cell.angle_alpha   90.00
_cell.angle_beta   90.00
_cell.angle_gamma   90.00
#
_symmetry.space_group_name_H-M   'P 1'
#
loop_
_entity.id
_entity.type
_entity.pdbx_description
1 polymer ?
#
loop_
_entity_poly.entity_id
_entity_poly.type
_entity_poly.pdbx_seq_one_letter_code
_entity_poly.pdbx_strand_id
1 'polypeptide(L)'
;RFSGISLPSHLAERYQDEMTIVLQHQFWNVVVEPDYFSVDLSFNHKRETLTIPFAALTAFADPSVQFGLQFSPAPAEQGTTEAVEELIQGSKPEEESAKDASDKQGEVIALDAFRKK
;
A
#
# COMPACT_ATOMS: atom_id res chain seq x y z
N ARG A 1 8.69 -7.62 10.92
CA ARG A 1 8.18 -6.23 10.95
C ARG A 1 9.15 -5.33 10.24
N PHE A 2 8.64 -4.42 9.42
CA PHE A 2 9.45 -3.37 8.82
C PHE A 2 9.91 -2.37 9.87
N SER A 3 11.15 -1.90 9.72
CA SER A 3 11.68 -0.79 10.50
C SER A 3 10.96 0.51 10.10
N GLY A 4 10.86 1.46 11.04
CA GLY A 4 10.27 2.77 10.78
C GLY A 4 8.73 2.84 10.85
N ILE A 5 8.04 1.72 11.05
CA ILE A 5 6.61 1.73 11.37
C ILE A 5 6.41 2.29 12.79
N SER A 6 5.55 3.30 12.94
CA SER A 6 5.08 3.80 14.23
C SER A 6 3.59 3.53 14.38
N LEU A 7 3.24 2.69 15.36
CA LEU A 7 1.86 2.35 15.72
C LEU A 7 1.68 2.45 17.24
N PRO A 8 0.49 2.86 17.70
CA PRO A 8 0.04 2.69 19.09
C PRO A 8 0.24 1.25 19.58
N SER A 9 0.70 1.08 20.83
CA SER A 9 1.14 -0.22 21.38
C SER A 9 0.07 -1.32 21.27
N HIS A 10 -1.18 -0.99 21.56
CA HIS A 10 -2.28 -1.95 21.51
C HIS A 10 -2.64 -2.39 20.07
N LEU A 11 -2.43 -1.54 19.07
CA LEU A 11 -2.58 -1.92 17.66
C LEU A 11 -1.41 -2.80 17.25
N ALA A 12 -0.20 -2.44 17.65
CA ALA A 12 1.00 -3.22 17.38
C ALA A 12 0.92 -4.63 18.01
N GLU A 13 0.37 -4.79 19.21
CA GLU A 13 0.19 -6.09 19.86
C GLU A 13 -0.88 -6.95 19.16
N ARG A 14 -1.93 -6.30 18.66
CA ARG A 14 -3.07 -6.97 18.03
C ARG A 14 -2.79 -7.37 16.58
N TYR A 15 -2.05 -6.56 15.85
CA TYR A 15 -1.72 -6.75 14.44
C TYR A 15 -0.21 -6.95 14.30
N GLN A 16 0.24 -8.19 14.52
CA GLN A 16 1.67 -8.47 14.63
C GLN A 16 2.38 -8.61 13.28
N ASP A 17 1.65 -9.14 12.29
CA ASP A 17 2.18 -9.47 10.96
C ASP A 17 1.77 -8.42 9.91
N GLU A 18 0.46 -8.30 9.66
CA GLU A 18 -0.11 -7.41 8.65
C GLU A 18 -1.31 -6.64 9.20
N MET A 19 -1.48 -5.40 8.73
CA MET A 19 -2.59 -4.53 9.10
C MET A 19 -3.14 -3.83 7.86
N THR A 20 -4.44 -4.01 7.61
CA THR A 20 -5.15 -3.24 6.57
C THR A 20 -5.82 -2.03 7.21
N ILE A 21 -5.53 -0.84 6.70
CA ILE A 21 -6.23 0.39 7.05
C ILE A 21 -7.11 0.85 5.90
N VAL A 22 -8.28 1.42 6.22
CA VAL A 22 -9.23 1.93 5.24
C VAL A 22 -9.30 3.44 5.37
N LEU A 23 -8.89 4.15 4.32
CA LEU A 23 -8.96 5.61 4.28
C LEU A 23 -10.28 6.05 3.66
N GLN A 24 -11.37 5.93 4.43
CA GLN A 24 -12.71 6.30 3.98
C GLN A 24 -13.45 7.12 5.03
N HIS A 25 -13.94 8.31 4.63
CA HIS A 25 -14.78 9.25 5.41
C HIS A 25 -14.20 9.78 6.74
N GLN A 26 -13.37 9.01 7.44
CA GLN A 26 -12.88 9.27 8.80
C GLN A 26 -11.37 9.07 8.87
N PHE A 27 -10.67 9.96 8.18
CA PHE A 27 -9.23 10.12 8.29
C PHE A 27 -8.90 11.61 8.34
N TRP A 28 -7.78 11.95 8.98
CA TRP A 28 -7.36 13.33 9.14
C TRP A 28 -5.84 13.43 9.08
N ASN A 29 -5.33 14.66 8.96
CA ASN A 29 -3.90 14.97 9.09
C ASN A 29 -3.01 14.04 8.26
N VAL A 30 -3.40 13.82 7.00
CA VAL A 30 -2.56 13.05 6.07
C VAL A 30 -1.34 13.89 5.76
N VAL A 31 -0.17 13.36 6.12
CA VAL A 31 1.12 13.93 5.75
C VAL A 31 1.82 12.88 4.89
N VAL A 32 2.29 13.32 3.73
CA VAL A 32 3.01 12.47 2.78
C VAL A 32 4.41 13.06 2.65
N GLU A 33 5.39 12.25 3.01
CA GLU A 33 6.82 12.54 2.88
C GLU A 33 7.42 11.61 1.82
N PRO A 34 8.67 11.81 1.38
CA PRO A 34 9.26 10.99 0.32
C PRO A 34 9.29 9.48 0.62
N ASP A 35 9.55 9.09 1.87
CA ASP A 35 9.78 7.69 2.25
C ASP A 35 8.62 7.07 3.04
N TYR A 36 7.67 7.88 3.51
CA TYR A 36 6.59 7.43 4.38
C TYR A 36 5.37 8.34 4.28
N PHE A 37 4.25 7.86 4.78
CA PHE A 37 3.09 8.70 5.07
C PHE A 37 2.66 8.54 6.52
N SER A 38 2.01 9.56 7.06
CA SER A 38 1.31 9.47 8.33
C SER A 38 -0.14 9.90 8.20
N VAL A 39 -1.01 9.29 9.01
CA VAL A 39 -2.44 9.56 8.99
C VAL A 39 -3.02 9.39 10.39
N ASP A 40 -3.98 10.25 10.74
CA ASP A 40 -4.81 10.05 11.92
C ASP A 40 -6.05 9.23 11.57
N LEU A 41 -6.24 8.14 12.29
CA LEU A 41 -7.43 7.29 12.21
C LEU A 41 -8.11 7.15 13.58
N SER A 42 -9.39 6.82 13.56
CA SER A 42 -10.15 6.58 14.78
C SER A 42 -10.17 5.10 15.12
N PHE A 43 -9.57 4.72 16.25
CA PHE A 43 -9.61 3.38 16.82
C PHE A 43 -10.37 3.43 18.15
N ASN A 44 -11.47 2.67 18.27
CA ASN A 44 -12.31 2.67 19.48
C ASN A 44 -12.68 4.09 19.97
N HIS A 45 -13.07 4.97 19.04
CA HIS A 45 -13.40 6.39 19.28
C HIS A 45 -12.25 7.27 19.77
N LYS A 46 -11.00 6.79 19.71
CA LYS A 46 -9.80 7.58 19.97
C LYS A 46 -9.07 7.84 18.66
N ARG A 47 -8.67 9.09 18.45
CA ARG A 47 -7.83 9.47 17.31
C ARG A 47 -6.39 9.10 17.59
N GLU A 48 -5.79 8.36 16.67
CA GLU A 48 -4.41 7.91 16.80
C GLU A 48 -3.69 8.06 15.48
N THR A 49 -2.43 8.46 15.57
CA THR A 49 -1.57 8.70 14.42
C THR A 49 -0.81 7.43 14.09
N LEU A 50 -0.84 7.04 12.82
CA LEU A 50 -0.02 5.97 12.26
C LEU A 50 1.06 6.58 11.37
N THR A 51 2.28 6.05 11.43
CA THR A 51 3.36 6.39 10.50
C THR A 51 3.83 5.13 9.79
N ILE A 52 3.73 5.12 8.47
CA ILE A 52 3.88 3.93 7.63
C ILE A 52 4.87 4.26 6.50
N PRO A 53 6.07 3.65 6.52
CA PRO A 53 7.01 3.72 5.40
C PRO A 53 6.42 3.08 4.15
N PHE A 54 6.68 3.64 2.96
CA PHE A 54 6.20 3.04 1.71
C PHE A 54 6.77 1.65 1.45
N ALA A 55 8.02 1.42 1.86
CA ALA A 55 8.66 0.10 1.79
C ALA A 55 7.92 -0.98 2.60
N ALA A 56 7.06 -0.59 3.55
CA ALA A 56 6.27 -1.51 4.36
C ALA A 56 4.90 -1.84 3.75
N LEU A 57 4.51 -1.22 2.63
CA LEU A 57 3.24 -1.51 1.96
C LEU A 57 3.30 -2.89 1.30
N THR A 58 2.29 -3.70 1.57
CA THR A 58 2.11 -5.04 0.97
C THR A 58 1.04 -5.04 -0.11
N ALA A 59 0.02 -4.21 0.03
CA ALA A 59 -1.05 -4.06 -0.95
C ALA A 59 -1.71 -2.69 -0.88
N PHE A 60 -2.29 -2.26 -1.99
CA PHE A 60 -3.16 -1.09 -2.12
C PHE A 60 -4.40 -1.48 -2.93
N ALA A 61 -5.58 -0.97 -2.56
CA ALA A 61 -6.82 -1.26 -3.28
C ALA A 61 -7.76 -0.05 -3.27
N ASP A 62 -8.29 0.27 -4.44
CA ASP A 62 -9.34 1.27 -4.66
C ASP A 62 -10.60 0.61 -5.28
N PRO A 63 -11.64 0.34 -4.46
CA PRO A 63 -12.90 -0.25 -4.93
C PRO A 63 -13.69 0.60 -5.93
N SER A 64 -13.53 1.92 -5.93
CA SER A 64 -14.32 2.82 -6.76
C SER A 64 -14.00 2.66 -8.25
N VAL A 65 -12.79 2.23 -8.57
CA VAL A 65 -12.32 1.97 -9.94
C VAL A 65 -11.86 0.53 -10.15
N GLN A 66 -12.11 -0.38 -9.19
CA GLN A 66 -11.73 -1.79 -9.24
C GLN A 66 -10.21 -2.02 -9.45
N PHE A 67 -9.39 -1.18 -8.82
CA PHE A 67 -7.94 -1.17 -9.00
C PHE A 67 -7.20 -1.68 -7.76
N GLY A 68 -6.19 -2.53 -7.92
CA GLY A 68 -5.37 -3.02 -6.82
C GLY A 68 -3.91 -3.21 -7.22
N LEU A 69 -3.00 -2.97 -6.28
CA LEU A 69 -1.57 -3.21 -6.38
C LEU A 69 -1.15 -4.17 -5.27
N GLN A 70 -0.28 -5.11 -5.59
CA GLN A 70 0.38 -5.97 -4.60
C GLN A 70 1.90 -5.82 -4.71
N PHE A 71 2.53 -5.60 -3.57
CA PHE A 71 3.97 -5.38 -3.44
C PHE A 71 4.60 -6.59 -2.77
N SER A 72 5.75 -7.03 -3.29
CA SER A 72 6.58 -8.01 -2.58
C SER A 72 7.55 -7.24 -1.68
N PRO A 73 7.56 -7.50 -0.37
CA PRO A 73 8.50 -6.86 0.55
C PRO A 73 9.93 -7.31 0.22
N ALA A 74 10.65 -6.54 -0.59
CA ALA A 74 12.06 -6.79 -0.85
C ALA A 74 12.87 -6.43 0.41
N PRO A 75 13.85 -7.26 0.84
CA PRO A 75 14.73 -6.89 1.93
C PRO A 75 15.45 -5.58 1.56
N ALA A 76 15.46 -4.64 2.52
CA ALA A 76 15.83 -3.24 2.37
C ALA A 76 17.31 -3.01 2.04
N GLU A 77 17.75 -3.44 0.87
CA GLU A 77 19.12 -3.28 0.39
C GLU A 77 19.21 -2.81 -1.07
N GLN A 78 18.12 -2.35 -1.71
CA GLN A 78 18.23 -1.63 -2.99
C GLN A 78 17.19 -0.52 -3.08
N GLY A 79 17.68 0.72 -3.02
CA GLY A 79 16.89 1.89 -3.35
C GLY A 79 16.60 1.86 -4.84
N THR A 80 15.33 1.69 -5.21
CA THR A 80 14.89 1.75 -6.60
C THR A 80 13.84 2.84 -6.71
N THR A 81 14.31 4.06 -6.95
CA THR A 81 13.52 5.24 -7.28
C THR A 81 12.96 5.19 -8.72
N GLU A 82 13.14 4.08 -9.43
CA GLU A 82 12.88 3.98 -10.88
C GLU A 82 11.52 3.32 -11.22
N ALA A 83 10.86 2.65 -10.26
CA ALA A 83 9.65 1.86 -10.55
C ALA A 83 8.34 2.69 -10.62
N VAL A 84 8.34 3.95 -10.18
CA VAL A 84 7.12 4.79 -10.12
C VAL A 84 6.84 5.59 -11.39
N GLU A 85 7.83 5.79 -12.28
CA GLU A 85 7.63 6.53 -13.53
C GLU A 85 6.88 5.72 -14.59
N GLU A 86 6.95 4.39 -14.57
CA GLU A 86 6.28 3.54 -15.56
C GLU A 86 4.76 3.40 -15.31
N LEU A 87 4.31 3.55 -14.06
CA LEU A 87 2.89 3.42 -13.69
C LEU A 87 2.04 4.63 -14.12
N ILE A 88 2.64 5.81 -14.37
CA ILE A 88 1.92 7.03 -14.72
C ILE A 88 1.67 7.13 -16.23
N GLN A 89 2.50 6.48 -17.07
CA GLN A 89 2.38 6.57 -18.54
C GLN A 89 1.44 5.54 -19.20
N GLY A 90 0.94 4.53 -18.46
CA GLY A 90 0.09 3.46 -18.99
C GLY A 90 -1.37 3.82 -19.31
N SER A 91 -1.80 5.08 -19.13
CA SER A 91 -3.19 5.50 -19.36
C SER A 91 -3.49 5.77 -20.85
N LYS A 92 -3.42 4.74 -21.70
CA LYS A 92 -4.07 4.76 -23.02
C LYS A 92 -4.69 3.39 -23.31
N PRO A 93 -6.00 3.30 -23.58
CA PRO A 93 -6.66 2.03 -23.82
C PRO A 93 -6.52 1.63 -25.30
N GLU A 94 -5.86 0.51 -25.60
CA GLU A 94 -6.16 -0.32 -26.79
C GLU A 94 -5.45 -1.69 -26.72
N GLU A 95 -6.06 -2.64 -27.43
CA GLU A 95 -6.02 -4.10 -27.29
C GLU A 95 -4.72 -4.85 -27.67
N GLU A 96 -4.63 -6.07 -27.14
CA GLU A 96 -3.96 -7.30 -27.61
C GLU A 96 -2.44 -7.32 -27.91
N SER A 97 -1.76 -8.21 -27.15
CA SER A 97 -0.92 -9.33 -27.63
C SER A 97 0.50 -9.41 -27.05
N ALA A 98 0.67 -10.43 -26.18
CA ALA A 98 1.76 -11.41 -26.08
C ALA A 98 3.25 -10.98 -25.89
N LYS A 99 3.81 -11.50 -24.76
CA LYS A 99 5.22 -11.89 -24.46
C LYS A 99 6.18 -10.71 -24.25
N ASP A 100 7.18 -10.70 -23.37
CA ASP A 100 7.97 -11.70 -22.64
C ASP A 100 8.58 -11.01 -21.39
N ALA A 101 9.28 -11.77 -20.54
CA ALA A 101 9.77 -11.49 -19.20
C ALA A 101 10.35 -10.08 -18.88
N SER A 102 9.87 -9.47 -17.79
CA SER A 102 10.67 -8.60 -16.92
C SER A 102 10.10 -8.59 -15.49
N ASP A 103 11.03 -8.59 -14.53
CA ASP A 103 10.95 -8.37 -13.07
C ASP A 103 9.56 -8.35 -12.37
N LYS A 104 9.31 -9.30 -11.46
CA LYS A 104 8.09 -9.39 -10.64
C LYS A 104 8.03 -8.33 -9.53
N GLN A 105 8.05 -7.05 -9.89
CA GLN A 105 7.84 -5.94 -8.96
C GLN A 105 6.52 -5.25 -9.27
N GLY A 106 5.47 -5.65 -8.55
CA GLY A 106 4.13 -5.07 -8.64
C GLY A 106 3.16 -5.91 -9.47
N GLU A 107 2.41 -6.81 -8.83
CA GLU A 107 1.33 -7.53 -9.50
C GLU A 107 0.03 -6.71 -9.41
N VAL A 108 -0.57 -6.40 -10.55
CA VAL A 108 -1.88 -5.74 -10.64
C VAL A 108 -2.95 -6.82 -10.61
N ILE A 109 -3.77 -6.84 -9.55
CA ILE A 109 -4.84 -7.83 -9.39
C ILE A 109 -6.21 -7.14 -9.26
N ALA A 110 -7.23 -7.75 -9.85
CA ALA A 110 -8.61 -7.30 -9.71
C ALA A 110 -9.08 -7.45 -8.25
N LEU A 111 -9.78 -6.44 -7.75
CA LEU A 111 -10.16 -6.29 -6.32
C LEU A 111 -10.91 -7.49 -5.71
N ASP A 112 -11.60 -8.29 -6.53
CA ASP A 112 -12.34 -9.47 -6.06
C ASP A 112 -11.44 -10.54 -5.42
N ALA A 113 -10.13 -10.54 -5.71
CA ALA A 113 -9.17 -11.43 -5.05
C ALA A 113 -9.04 -11.18 -3.54
N PHE A 114 -9.37 -9.97 -3.06
CA PHE A 114 -9.27 -9.59 -1.64
C PHE A 114 -10.54 -9.89 -0.83
N ARG A 115 -11.69 -10.08 -1.49
CA ARG A 115 -12.96 -10.40 -0.81
C ARG A 115 -13.02 -11.90 -0.47
N LYS A 116 -12.32 -12.32 0.58
CA LYS A 116 -12.53 -13.67 1.17
C LYS A 116 -13.93 -13.76 1.79
N LYS A 117 -14.62 -14.85 1.48
CA LYS A 117 -15.99 -15.20 1.90
C LYS A 117 -16.03 -15.78 3.30
#